data_AF-A0A942RHR7-F1
#
_entry.id   AF-A0A942RHR7-F1
#
_cell.length_a   1.000
_cell.length_b   1.000
_cell.length_c   1.000
_cell.angle_alpha   90.00
_cell.angle_beta   90.00
_cell.angle_gamma   90.00
#
_symmetry.space_group_name_H-M   'P 1'
#
loop_
_entity.id
_entity.type
_entity.pdbx_description
1 polymer ?
#
loop_
_entity_poly.entity_id
_entity_poly.type
_entity_poly.pdbx_seq_one_letter_code
_entity_poly.pdbx_strand_id
1 'polypeptide(L)'
;MEQAVFDVLKELKNYQGHEECSNIILKATDLAKNNEDPEQAVRLLCEGWVGEEAIAISVYCALKYCDDFKKAICVAVNHDGDSDSTGAITGNILGAYLGIQGIPQEWAGKVELTEVLIQVADDLLTRYQDTNEWWEKYPGY
;
A
#
# COMPACT_ATOMS: atom_id res chain seq x y z
N MET A 1 -5.96 7.12 9.85
CA MET A 1 -4.86 6.23 9.45
C MET A 1 -4.06 5.72 10.65
N GLU A 2 -3.66 6.57 11.60
CA GLU A 2 -2.93 6.12 12.81
C GLU A 2 -3.65 5.02 13.63
N GLN A 3 -4.98 5.14 13.79
CA GLN A 3 -5.77 4.10 14.47
C GLN A 3 -5.66 2.73 13.79
N ALA A 4 -5.61 2.70 12.45
CA ALA A 4 -5.47 1.44 11.71
C ALA A 4 -4.12 0.78 11.98
N VAL A 5 -3.04 1.57 12.12
CA VAL A 5 -1.73 1.04 12.50
C VAL A 5 -1.76 0.46 13.91
N PHE A 6 -2.43 1.14 14.85
CA PHE A 6 -2.61 0.61 16.20
C PHE A 6 -3.38 -0.73 16.20
N ASP A 7 -4.44 -0.83 15.42
CA ASP A 7 -5.24 -2.04 15.31
C ASP A 7 -4.44 -3.20 14.69
N VAL A 8 -3.62 -2.92 13.65
CA VAL A 8 -2.68 -3.89 13.06
C VAL A 8 -1.66 -4.35 14.09
N LEU A 9 -1.03 -3.44 14.83
CA LEU A 9 -0.05 -3.80 15.87
C LEU A 9 -0.67 -4.62 17.01
N LYS A 10 -1.96 -4.40 17.30
CA LYS A 10 -2.70 -5.23 18.26
C LYS A 10 -2.96 -6.63 17.72
N GLU A 11 -3.31 -6.76 16.44
CA GLU A 11 -3.54 -8.05 15.79
C GLU A 11 -2.25 -8.86 15.63
N LEU A 12 -1.15 -8.23 15.23
CA LEU A 12 0.16 -8.87 15.06
C LEU A 12 0.63 -9.59 16.33
N LYS A 13 0.31 -9.07 17.52
CA LYS A 13 0.66 -9.70 18.81
C LYS A 13 0.06 -11.10 19.02
N ASN A 14 -0.92 -11.49 18.21
CA ASN A 14 -1.52 -12.82 18.26
C ASN A 14 -0.69 -13.89 17.53
N TYR A 15 0.36 -13.50 16.79
CA TYR A 15 1.17 -14.41 15.96
C TYR A 15 2.58 -14.57 16.53
N GLN A 16 3.13 -15.78 16.48
CA GLN A 16 4.51 -16.03 16.91
C GLN A 16 5.51 -15.38 15.94
N GLY A 17 6.55 -14.71 16.47
CA GLY A 17 7.59 -14.07 15.65
C GLY A 17 7.18 -12.71 15.08
N HIS A 18 6.11 -12.10 15.59
CA HIS A 18 5.59 -10.82 15.11
C HIS A 18 6.50 -9.62 15.42
N GLU A 19 7.49 -9.78 16.30
CA GLU A 19 8.24 -8.70 16.90
C GLU A 19 9.02 -7.90 15.86
N GLU A 20 9.64 -8.57 14.88
CA GLU A 20 10.37 -7.93 13.79
C GLU A 20 9.48 -6.97 12.99
N CYS A 21 8.37 -7.48 12.45
CA CYS A 21 7.38 -6.70 11.72
C CYS A 21 6.74 -5.60 12.59
N SER A 22 6.44 -5.89 13.86
CA SER A 22 5.84 -4.90 14.77
C SER A 22 6.80 -3.74 15.07
N ASN A 23 8.08 -4.04 15.31
CA ASN A 23 9.08 -3.04 15.64
C ASN A 23 9.36 -2.11 14.46
N ILE A 24 9.42 -2.65 13.24
CA ILE A 24 9.68 -1.84 12.05
C ILE A 24 8.48 -0.97 11.66
N ILE A 25 7.24 -1.45 11.85
CA ILE A 25 6.01 -0.65 11.68
C ILE A 25 5.94 0.48 12.71
N LEU A 26 6.32 0.23 13.97
CA LEU A 26 6.42 1.27 15.00
C LEU A 26 7.44 2.35 14.59
N LYS A 27 8.63 1.94 14.14
CA LYS A 27 9.66 2.84 13.65
C LYS A 27 9.18 3.69 12.46
N ALA A 28 8.46 3.09 11.51
CA ALA A 28 7.86 3.81 10.38
C ALA A 28 6.85 4.86 10.83
N THR A 29 6.04 4.53 11.84
CA THR A 29 5.06 5.45 12.43
C THR A 29 5.73 6.64 13.11
N ASP A 30 6.82 6.40 13.84
CA ASP A 30 7.59 7.46 14.49
C ASP A 30 8.27 8.38 13.45
N LEU A 31 8.89 7.80 12.42
CA LEU A 31 9.50 8.56 11.33
C LEU A 31 8.48 9.41 10.57
N ALA A 32 7.26 8.93 10.38
CA ALA A 32 6.20 9.69 9.72
C ALA A 32 5.81 10.96 10.50
N LYS A 33 5.92 10.94 11.83
CA LYS A 33 5.62 12.09 12.71
C LYS A 33 6.78 13.09 12.78
N ASN A 34 8.01 12.63 12.52
CA ASN A 34 9.20 13.46 12.56
C ASN A 34 9.42 14.23 11.26
N ASN A 35 10.27 15.26 11.30
CA ASN A 35 10.66 16.05 10.12
C ASN A 35 11.96 15.54 9.48
N GLU A 36 12.22 14.23 9.58
CA GLU A 36 13.34 13.60 8.89
C GLU A 36 13.19 13.77 7.38
N ASP A 37 14.31 13.90 6.68
CA ASP A 37 14.31 13.92 5.23
C ASP A 37 13.72 12.60 4.69
N PRO A 38 12.86 12.60 3.66
CA PRO A 38 12.17 11.38 3.23
C PRO A 38 13.11 10.28 2.73
N GLU A 39 14.19 10.66 2.03
CA GLU A 39 15.19 9.69 1.57
C GLU A 39 15.91 9.04 2.76
N GLN A 40 16.26 9.85 3.76
CA GLN A 40 16.87 9.34 4.99
C GLN A 40 15.91 8.49 5.81
N ALA A 41 14.64 8.88 5.91
CA ALA A 41 13.62 8.11 6.61
C ALA A 41 13.43 6.73 5.98
N VAL A 42 13.37 6.63 4.65
CA VAL A 42 13.32 5.34 3.95
C VAL A 42 14.58 4.52 4.20
N ARG A 43 15.78 5.12 4.09
CA ARG A 43 17.05 4.43 4.40
C ARG A 43 17.10 3.90 5.84
N LEU A 44 16.53 4.62 6.80
CA LEU A 44 16.41 4.16 8.18
C LEU A 44 15.44 2.99 8.33
N LEU A 45 14.47 2.84 7.43
CA LEU A 45 13.52 1.72 7.40
C LEU A 45 14.01 0.49 6.63
N CYS A 46 15.18 0.57 5.98
CA CYS A 46 15.82 -0.44 5.13
C CYS A 46 15.53 -0.26 3.63
N GLU A 47 15.93 -1.23 2.81
CA GLU A 47 15.89 -1.13 1.35
C GLU A 47 14.62 -1.77 0.75
N GLY A 48 13.86 -2.59 1.49
CA GLY A 48 12.59 -3.16 1.04
C GLY A 48 12.69 -4.60 0.52
N TRP A 49 13.76 -5.34 0.82
CA TRP A 49 14.02 -6.66 0.22
C TRP A 49 13.15 -7.78 0.80
N VAL A 50 12.56 -7.55 1.97
CA VAL A 50 11.70 -8.50 2.68
C VAL A 50 10.37 -7.84 3.02
N GLY A 51 9.33 -8.65 3.27
CA GLY A 51 7.95 -8.17 3.37
C GLY A 51 7.74 -7.13 4.47
N GLU A 52 8.39 -7.29 5.61
CA GLU A 52 8.37 -6.38 6.75
C GLU A 52 9.01 -5.02 6.45
N GLU A 53 10.05 -4.97 5.61
CA GLU A 53 10.65 -3.72 5.16
C GLU A 53 9.73 -3.02 4.16
N ALA A 54 9.20 -3.78 3.20
CA ALA A 54 8.30 -3.24 2.18
C ALA A 54 7.05 -2.61 2.83
N ILE A 55 6.40 -3.31 3.76
CA ILE A 55 5.24 -2.78 4.47
C ILE A 55 5.60 -1.57 5.35
N ALA A 56 6.80 -1.54 5.96
CA ALA A 56 7.23 -0.41 6.78
C ALA A 56 7.42 0.87 5.95
N ILE A 57 8.09 0.77 4.80
CA ILE A 57 8.25 1.88 3.85
C ILE A 57 6.88 2.39 3.39
N SER A 58 5.96 1.48 3.05
CA SER A 58 4.61 1.86 2.61
C SER A 58 3.78 2.51 3.71
N VAL A 59 3.85 2.00 4.95
CA VAL A 59 3.17 2.61 6.10
C VAL A 59 3.73 4.01 6.38
N TYR A 60 5.06 4.20 6.33
CA TYR A 60 5.68 5.51 6.45
C TYR A 60 5.16 6.49 5.39
N CYS A 61 5.21 6.09 4.10
CA CYS A 61 4.78 6.94 3.00
C CYS A 61 3.29 7.30 3.09
N ALA A 62 2.45 6.32 3.41
CA ALA A 62 1.02 6.51 3.56
C ALA A 62 0.68 7.43 4.73
N LEU A 63 1.33 7.26 5.89
CA LEU A 63 1.11 8.13 7.05
C LEU A 63 1.62 9.55 6.81
N LYS A 64 2.81 9.70 6.23
CA LYS A 64 3.46 11.01 6.04
C LYS A 64 2.74 11.88 5.00
N TYR A 65 2.19 11.23 3.97
CA TYR A 65 1.61 11.88 2.79
C TYR A 65 0.19 11.39 2.52
N CYS A 66 -0.61 11.18 3.57
CA CYS A 66 -1.94 10.58 3.46
C CYS A 66 -2.88 11.29 2.50
N ASP A 67 -2.73 12.61 2.35
CA ASP A 67 -3.54 13.45 1.45
C ASP A 67 -2.82 13.83 0.14
N ASP A 68 -1.61 13.31 -0.12
CA ASP A 68 -0.81 13.58 -1.31
C ASP A 68 -0.31 12.27 -1.94
N PHE A 69 -1.19 11.65 -2.72
CA PHE A 69 -0.92 10.37 -3.40
C PHE A 69 0.35 10.41 -4.25
N LYS A 70 0.58 11.50 -5.00
CA LYS A 70 1.76 11.61 -5.87
C LYS A 70 3.04 11.58 -5.05
N LYS A 71 3.08 12.39 -4.00
CA LYS A 71 4.27 12.47 -3.15
C LYS A 71 4.52 11.17 -2.40
N ALA A 72 3.47 10.53 -1.91
CA ALA A 72 3.58 9.22 -1.26
C ALA A 72 4.18 8.16 -2.17
N ILE A 73 3.66 8.02 -3.39
CA ILE A 73 4.17 7.06 -4.38
C ILE A 73 5.60 7.40 -4.78
N CYS A 74 5.90 8.67 -5.06
CA CYS A 74 7.25 9.08 -5.42
C CYS A 74 8.26 8.73 -4.32
N VAL A 75 7.94 8.93 -3.05
CA VAL A 75 8.86 8.57 -1.95
C VAL A 75 8.97 7.06 -1.83
N ALA A 76 7.85 6.33 -1.96
CA ALA A 76 7.82 4.88 -1.87
C ALA A 76 8.67 4.20 -2.94
N VAL A 77 8.77 4.75 -4.15
CA VAL A 77 9.51 4.09 -5.26
C VAL A 77 10.94 4.63 -5.46
N ASN A 78 11.32 5.73 -4.80
CA ASN A 78 12.66 6.34 -4.96
C ASN A 78 13.64 5.81 -3.89
N HIS A 79 13.90 4.51 -3.91
CA HIS A 79 14.97 3.86 -3.15
C HIS A 79 15.60 2.71 -3.96
N ASP A 80 16.77 2.25 -3.54
CA ASP A 80 17.61 1.31 -4.32
C ASP A 80 17.21 -0.18 -4.20
N GLY A 81 16.11 -0.49 -3.51
CA GLY A 81 15.63 -1.86 -3.31
C GLY A 81 14.35 -2.20 -4.08
N ASP A 82 13.44 -2.98 -3.50
CA ASP A 82 12.22 -3.50 -4.15
C ASP A 82 11.12 -2.44 -4.30
N SER A 83 11.42 -1.42 -5.09
CA SER A 83 10.63 -0.19 -5.23
C SER A 83 9.24 -0.39 -5.83
N ASP A 84 9.04 -1.44 -6.64
CA ASP A 84 7.73 -1.75 -7.23
C ASP A 84 6.77 -2.30 -6.18
N SER A 85 7.23 -3.19 -5.29
CA SER A 85 6.43 -3.71 -4.17
C SER A 85 6.03 -2.60 -3.19
N THR A 86 6.96 -1.74 -2.79
CA THR A 86 6.67 -0.61 -1.89
C THR A 86 5.71 0.39 -2.53
N GLY A 87 5.87 0.67 -3.82
CA GLY A 87 4.94 1.49 -4.60
C GLY A 87 3.54 0.89 -4.67
N ALA A 88 3.44 -0.41 -4.98
CA ALA A 88 2.17 -1.12 -5.07
C ALA A 88 1.42 -1.16 -3.73
N ILE A 89 2.10 -1.49 -2.63
CA ILE A 89 1.50 -1.53 -1.29
C ILE A 89 1.07 -0.11 -0.86
N THR A 90 1.90 0.92 -1.09
CA THR A 90 1.54 2.32 -0.80
C THR A 90 0.31 2.75 -1.58
N GLY A 91 0.27 2.41 -2.88
CA GLY A 91 -0.87 2.69 -3.76
C GLY A 91 -2.15 1.99 -3.32
N ASN A 92 -2.06 0.75 -2.86
CA ASN A 92 -3.21 0.03 -2.30
C ASN A 92 -3.75 0.70 -1.03
N ILE A 93 -2.88 1.07 -0.09
CA ILE A 93 -3.27 1.74 1.16
C ILE A 93 -3.93 3.08 0.88
N LEU A 94 -3.30 3.93 0.06
CA LEU A 94 -3.82 5.27 -0.23
C LEU A 94 -4.98 5.27 -1.21
N GLY A 95 -5.02 4.33 -2.16
CA GLY A 95 -6.16 4.14 -3.05
C GLY A 95 -7.41 3.74 -2.29
N ALA A 96 -7.29 2.87 -1.28
CA ALA A 96 -8.38 2.53 -0.38
C ALA A 96 -8.80 3.73 0.51
N TYR A 97 -7.85 4.58 0.91
CA TYR A 97 -8.11 5.73 1.77
C TYR A 97 -8.74 6.92 1.04
N LEU A 98 -8.21 7.28 -0.13
CA LEU A 98 -8.59 8.46 -0.91
C LEU A 98 -9.68 8.16 -1.96
N GLY A 99 -9.84 6.90 -2.33
CA GLY A 99 -10.63 6.47 -3.48
C GLY A 99 -10.00 6.88 -4.81
N ILE A 100 -10.60 6.42 -5.92
CA ILE A 100 -10.09 6.67 -7.28
C ILE A 100 -9.97 8.17 -7.63
N GLN A 101 -10.75 9.02 -6.98
CA GLN A 101 -10.72 10.47 -7.17
C GLN A 101 -9.47 11.13 -6.58
N GLY A 102 -8.82 10.50 -5.61
CA GLY A 102 -7.54 10.95 -5.07
C GLY A 102 -6.33 10.47 -5.86
N ILE A 103 -6.53 9.61 -6.86
CA ILE A 103 -5.46 9.11 -7.73
C ILE A 103 -5.37 10.01 -8.98
N PRO A 104 -4.18 10.48 -9.36
CA PRO A 104 -4.00 11.26 -10.58
C PRO A 104 -4.43 10.47 -11.82
N GLN A 105 -5.44 10.96 -12.53
CA GLN A 105 -6.01 10.27 -13.69
C GLN A 105 -4.99 10.10 -14.81
N GLU A 106 -4.04 11.04 -14.94
CA GLU A 106 -2.95 10.95 -15.91
C GLU A 106 -1.93 9.85 -15.58
N TRP A 107 -1.88 9.36 -14.34
CA TRP A 107 -1.08 8.19 -13.94
C TRP A 107 -1.90 6.93 -14.09
N ALA A 108 -3.12 6.91 -13.54
CA ALA A 108 -4.03 5.77 -13.64
C ALA A 108 -4.23 5.35 -15.11
N GLY A 109 -4.54 6.27 -16.01
CA GLY A 109 -4.76 5.98 -17.43
C GLY A 109 -3.53 5.51 -18.22
N LYS A 110 -2.33 5.50 -17.62
CA LYS A 110 -1.11 4.94 -18.24
C LYS A 110 -0.80 3.52 -17.77
N VAL A 111 -1.50 3.02 -16.77
CA VAL A 111 -1.30 1.67 -16.25
C VAL A 111 -1.79 0.67 -17.29
N GLU A 112 -0.97 -0.34 -17.56
CA GLU A 112 -1.36 -1.43 -18.46
C GLU A 112 -2.62 -2.11 -17.91
N LEU A 113 -3.59 -2.42 -18.79
CA LEU A 113 -4.85 -3.06 -18.42
C LEU A 113 -5.71 -2.25 -17.43
N THR A 114 -5.59 -0.92 -17.40
CA THR A 114 -6.41 -0.04 -16.52
C THR A 114 -7.89 -0.38 -16.55
N GLU A 115 -8.46 -0.59 -17.74
CA GLU A 115 -9.89 -0.95 -17.88
C GLU A 115 -10.21 -2.28 -17.19
N VAL A 116 -9.33 -3.29 -17.31
CA VAL A 116 -9.49 -4.59 -16.66
C VAL A 116 -9.34 -4.46 -15.14
N LEU A 117 -8.38 -3.66 -14.66
CA LEU A 117 -8.17 -3.42 -13.24
C LEU A 117 -9.39 -2.76 -12.60
N ILE A 118 -9.98 -1.75 -13.26
CA ILE A 118 -11.23 -1.12 -12.82
C ILE A 118 -12.35 -2.16 -12.80
N GLN A 119 -12.47 -2.98 -13.85
CA GLN A 119 -13.47 -4.04 -13.92
C GLN A 119 -13.36 -5.04 -12.76
N VAL A 120 -12.14 -5.46 -12.43
CA VAL A 120 -11.88 -6.39 -11.32
C VAL A 120 -12.20 -5.74 -9.97
N ALA A 121 -11.92 -4.44 -9.81
CA ALA A 121 -12.27 -3.70 -8.59
C ALA A 121 -13.80 -3.58 -8.41
N ASP A 122 -14.54 -3.27 -9.48
CA ASP A 122 -16.01 -3.18 -9.45
C ASP A 122 -16.65 -4.55 -9.17
N ASP A 123 -16.09 -5.60 -9.73
CA ASP A 123 -16.55 -6.96 -9.47
C ASP A 123 -16.27 -7.42 -8.05
N LEU A 124 -15.10 -7.07 -7.50
CA LEU A 124 -14.78 -7.37 -6.10
C LEU A 124 -15.79 -6.69 -5.15
N LEU A 125 -16.24 -5.48 -5.50
CA LEU A 125 -17.26 -4.75 -4.75
C LEU A 125 -18.65 -5.40 -4.87
N THR A 126 -19.06 -5.79 -6.09
CA THR A 126 -20.38 -6.38 -6.34
C THR A 126 -20.48 -7.86 -5.95
N ARG A 127 -19.33 -8.54 -5.78
CA ARG A 127 -19.16 -9.95 -5.44
C ARG A 127 -19.70 -10.90 -6.52
N TYR A 128 -19.47 -12.20 -6.33
CA TYR A 128 -19.93 -13.26 -7.23
C TYR A 128 -21.41 -13.11 -7.60
N GLN A 129 -21.69 -13.22 -8.90
CA GLN A 129 -23.03 -13.28 -9.45
C GLN A 129 -23.17 -14.58 -10.23
N ASP A 130 -24.24 -15.33 -9.97
CA ASP A 130 -24.50 -16.61 -10.65
C ASP A 130 -25.09 -16.39 -12.05
N THR A 131 -24.26 -15.86 -12.95
CA THR A 131 -24.64 -15.52 -14.33
C THR A 131 -23.64 -16.10 -15.34
N ASN A 132 -24.10 -16.35 -16.56
CA ASN A 132 -23.21 -16.83 -17.64
C ASN A 132 -22.06 -15.84 -17.91
N GLU A 133 -22.34 -14.53 -17.88
CA GLU A 133 -21.34 -13.47 -18.04
C GLU A 133 -20.23 -13.57 -16.99
N TRP A 134 -20.57 -13.87 -15.72
CA TRP A 134 -19.58 -14.05 -14.67
C TRP A 134 -18.72 -15.30 -14.89
N TRP A 135 -19.32 -16.41 -15.31
CA TRP A 135 -18.61 -17.65 -15.62
C TRP A 135 -17.68 -17.53 -16.84
N GLU A 136 -18.05 -16.72 -17.82
CA GLU A 136 -17.17 -16.38 -18.95
C GLU A 136 -15.99 -15.51 -18.52
N LYS A 137 -16.22 -14.59 -17.57
CA LYS A 137 -15.21 -13.65 -17.07
C LYS A 137 -14.24 -14.25 -16.05
N TYR A 138 -14.73 -15.05 -15.10
CA TYR A 138 -13.96 -15.74 -14.07
C TYR A 138 -14.30 -17.23 -14.05
N PRO A 139 -13.76 -18.01 -15.01
CA PRO A 139 -14.04 -19.43 -15.06
C PRO A 139 -13.51 -20.15 -13.83
N GLY A 140 -14.37 -20.87 -13.11
CA GLY A 140 -13.99 -21.68 -11.93
C GLY A 140 -13.51 -23.10 -12.26
N TYR A 141 -12.88 -23.30 -13.42
CA TYR A 141 -12.44 -24.63 -13.87
C TYR A 141 -11.25 -25.19 -13.08
#